data_AF-A0A9D4MJZ5-F1
#
_entry.id   AF-A0A9D4MJZ5-F1
#
_cell.length_a   1.000
_cell.length_b   1.000
_cell.length_c   1.000
_cell.angle_alpha   90.00
_cell.angle_beta   90.00
_cell.angle_gamma   90.00
#
_symmetry.space_group_name_H-M   'P 1'
#
loop_
_entity.id
_entity.type
_entity.pdbx_description
1 polymer ?
#
loop_
_entity_poly.entity_id
_entity_poly.type
_entity_poly.pdbx_seq_one_letter_code
_entity_poly.pdbx_strand_id
1 'polypeptide(L)'
;MDQSLHILDAINTVLYMKHSFKGSKFHSLCPQDSFIDKALKTEKGIPIIMCIIYAAVARQLGVVCEPVNTPYHFMLRWKQHPFKPPDQMYVYINAFDGGKRLKLSEVAKEIGVDPNLITVDTMVYATPCHVIEREVRNLVHIGHELGKSGDYTLLRTALELSVLMKGHNIEARLNLVRINLHLGVNLEEAQQILQYVAGTDTSRIGLVAHMHNAITEEASVRNERNKNHKIKVIRRKKFKTVKFAVGLVMRHKRYNYDCVISGWDYKCEASREWIQQMGVNQLSRQDDQPFYNVLVEDGSKRYAAEENLEVHQSPHIISHSEVGRYFSTFDGYRYIMNCEKAEEYPYDEDFCMELVHRQYHT
;
A
#
# COMPACT_ATOMS: atom_id res chain seq x y z
N MET A 1 -17.76 31.70 22.89
CA MET A 1 -16.46 31.26 23.46
C MET A 1 -16.64 30.04 24.35
N ASP A 2 -17.59 30.08 25.30
CA ASP A 2 -17.84 28.98 26.24
C ASP A 2 -18.32 27.68 25.57
N GLN A 3 -19.21 27.78 24.57
CA GLN A 3 -19.71 26.62 23.82
C GLN A 3 -18.60 25.85 23.08
N SER A 4 -17.64 26.55 22.45
CA SER A 4 -16.53 25.89 21.75
C SER A 4 -15.61 25.15 22.71
N LEU A 5 -15.43 25.66 23.94
CA LEU A 5 -14.65 24.98 24.96
C LEU A 5 -15.31 23.66 25.38
N HIS A 6 -16.62 23.69 25.67
CA HIS A 6 -17.39 22.48 25.97
C HIS A 6 -17.35 21.45 24.83
N ILE A 7 -17.37 21.90 23.58
CA ILE A 7 -17.20 21.00 22.42
C ILE A 7 -15.83 20.32 22.45
N LEU A 8 -14.75 21.07 22.67
CA LEU A 8 -13.39 20.50 22.73
C LEU A 8 -13.23 19.54 23.92
N ASP A 9 -13.85 19.83 25.06
CA ASP A 9 -13.86 18.93 26.23
C ASP A 9 -14.65 17.64 25.97
N ALA A 10 -15.78 17.74 25.27
CA ALA A 10 -16.55 16.59 24.83
C ALA A 10 -15.75 15.73 23.84
N ILE A 11 -15.04 16.34 22.89
CA ILE A 11 -14.15 15.64 21.96
C ILE A 11 -13.06 14.89 22.72
N ASN A 12 -12.37 15.54 23.67
CA ASN A 12 -11.34 14.89 24.48
C ASN A 12 -11.92 13.69 25.25
N THR A 13 -13.10 13.87 25.86
CA THR A 13 -13.79 12.80 26.59
C THR A 13 -14.12 11.61 25.67
N VAL A 14 -14.64 11.87 24.48
CA VAL A 14 -15.01 10.80 23.54
C VAL A 14 -13.77 10.12 22.98
N LEU A 15 -12.81 10.85 22.45
CA LEU A 15 -11.64 10.27 21.78
C LEU A 15 -10.68 9.54 22.73
N TYR A 16 -10.45 10.08 23.93
CA TYR A 16 -9.39 9.57 24.81
C TYR A 16 -9.88 8.82 26.04
N MET A 17 -11.13 9.04 26.48
CA MET A 17 -11.70 8.36 27.66
C MET A 17 -12.69 7.26 27.28
N LYS A 18 -13.59 7.51 26.32
CA LYS A 18 -14.54 6.50 25.84
C LYS A 18 -13.89 5.58 24.80
N HIS A 19 -13.22 6.18 23.84
CA HIS A 19 -12.27 5.51 22.97
C HIS A 19 -10.88 5.62 23.57
N SER A 20 -9.97 4.72 23.20
CA SER A 20 -8.60 4.68 23.71
C SER A 20 -7.62 5.23 22.69
N PHE A 21 -7.99 6.30 21.97
CA PHE A 21 -7.06 6.94 21.02
C PHE A 21 -5.78 7.31 21.76
N LYS A 22 -4.64 6.91 21.21
CA LYS A 22 -3.34 7.26 21.77
C LYS A 22 -2.29 7.41 20.70
N GLY A 23 -1.38 8.33 20.94
CA GLY A 23 -0.16 8.42 20.16
C GLY A 23 0.56 7.08 20.11
N SER A 24 0.96 6.67 18.92
CA SER A 24 1.86 5.54 18.74
C SER A 24 3.18 5.79 19.49
N LYS A 25 3.90 4.75 19.91
CA LYS A 25 5.19 4.95 20.58
C LYS A 25 6.08 5.77 19.65
N PHE A 26 6.73 6.81 20.17
CA PHE A 26 7.71 7.56 19.38
C PHE A 26 8.72 6.55 18.80
N HIS A 27 8.83 6.49 17.47
CA HIS A 27 9.62 5.51 16.68
C HIS A 27 9.02 4.10 16.49
N SER A 28 7.74 3.83 16.80
CA SER A 28 7.12 2.63 16.24
C SER A 28 7.05 2.82 14.73
N LEU A 29 7.98 2.17 14.02
CA LEU A 29 8.12 2.17 12.56
C LEU A 29 6.97 1.41 11.87
N CYS A 30 5.73 1.60 12.34
CA CYS A 30 4.54 0.96 11.82
C CYS A 30 3.90 1.88 10.78
N PRO A 31 3.93 1.53 9.47
CA PRO A 31 3.30 2.35 8.43
C PRO A 31 1.80 2.56 8.67
N GLN A 32 1.14 1.57 9.29
CA GLN A 32 -0.30 1.59 9.54
C GLN A 32 -0.70 2.77 10.43
N ASP A 33 0.20 3.26 11.29
CA ASP A 33 -0.06 4.40 12.17
C ASP A 33 -0.17 5.72 11.41
N SER A 34 0.22 5.73 10.12
CA SER A 34 0.09 6.86 9.18
C SER A 34 -1.16 6.77 8.30
N PHE A 35 -1.99 5.74 8.44
CA PHE A 35 -3.19 5.55 7.62
C PHE A 35 -4.46 5.77 8.43
N ILE A 36 -5.33 6.68 7.98
CA ILE A 36 -6.54 7.08 8.72
C ILE A 36 -7.47 5.88 8.97
N ASP A 37 -7.69 5.02 7.97
CA ASP A 37 -8.57 3.85 8.10
C ASP A 37 -8.04 2.85 9.15
N LYS A 38 -6.72 2.72 9.26
CA LYS A 38 -6.07 1.87 10.25
C LYS A 38 -6.10 2.52 11.62
N ALA A 39 -5.78 3.81 11.71
CA ALA A 39 -5.79 4.55 12.96
C ALA A 39 -7.16 4.58 13.63
N LEU A 40 -8.24 4.70 12.85
CA LEU A 40 -9.61 4.61 13.37
C LEU A 40 -9.96 3.21 13.91
N LYS A 41 -9.37 2.15 13.35
CA LYS A 41 -9.60 0.76 13.80
C LYS A 41 -8.74 0.38 15.01
N THR A 42 -7.49 0.85 15.02
CA THR A 42 -6.51 0.51 16.07
C THR A 42 -6.51 1.47 17.23
N GLU A 43 -7.17 2.64 17.06
CA GLU A 43 -7.14 3.78 17.98
C GLU A 43 -5.69 4.24 18.26
N LYS A 44 -4.80 4.09 17.28
CA LYS A 44 -3.37 4.47 17.36
C LYS A 44 -2.92 5.16 16.09
N GLY A 45 -1.97 6.08 16.21
CA GLY A 45 -1.51 6.85 15.07
C GLY A 45 -0.41 7.83 15.42
N ILE A 46 0.26 8.31 14.38
CA ILE A 46 1.29 9.34 14.46
C ILE A 46 0.68 10.73 14.78
N PRO A 47 1.48 11.72 15.20
CA PRO A 47 0.96 13.04 15.57
C PRO A 47 0.08 13.72 14.51
N ILE A 48 0.40 13.54 13.23
CA ILE A 48 -0.32 14.19 12.13
C ILE A 48 -1.72 13.58 11.99
N ILE A 49 -1.83 12.25 11.96
CA ILE A 49 -3.11 11.54 11.88
C ILE A 49 -4.01 11.85 13.07
N MET A 50 -3.45 11.90 14.28
CA MET A 50 -4.21 12.30 15.47
C MET A 50 -4.79 13.71 15.35
N CYS A 51 -4.00 14.66 14.85
CA CYS A 51 -4.47 16.01 14.59
C CYS A 51 -5.53 16.08 13.48
N ILE A 52 -5.39 15.30 12.41
CA ILE A 52 -6.38 15.24 11.32
C ILE A 52 -7.72 14.73 11.85
N ILE A 53 -7.72 13.63 12.61
CA ILE A 53 -8.94 13.06 13.20
C ILE A 53 -9.59 14.09 14.14
N TYR A 54 -8.81 14.67 15.05
CA TYR A 54 -9.30 15.66 16.00
C TYR A 54 -9.90 16.88 15.29
N ALA A 55 -9.19 17.46 14.32
CA ALA A 55 -9.65 18.63 13.57
C ALA A 55 -10.90 18.32 12.72
N ALA A 56 -11.00 17.11 12.15
CA ALA A 56 -12.17 16.69 11.40
C ALA A 56 -13.43 16.63 12.28
N VAL A 57 -13.33 16.02 13.46
CA VAL A 57 -14.43 15.95 14.43
C VAL A 57 -14.79 17.34 14.96
N ALA A 58 -13.79 18.14 15.35
CA ALA A 58 -14.02 19.51 15.82
C ALA A 58 -14.74 20.36 14.77
N ARG A 59 -14.32 20.27 13.51
CA ARG A 59 -14.93 21.01 12.41
C ARG A 59 -16.39 20.60 12.17
N GLN A 60 -16.72 19.32 12.27
CA GLN A 60 -18.10 18.84 12.17
C GLN A 60 -18.99 19.40 13.28
N LEU A 61 -18.42 19.69 14.46
CA LEU A 61 -19.11 20.30 15.59
C LEU A 61 -19.04 21.84 15.59
N GLY A 62 -18.56 22.46 14.51
CA GLY A 62 -18.50 23.91 14.36
C GLY A 62 -17.28 24.60 14.98
N VAL A 63 -16.27 23.84 15.41
CA VAL A 63 -15.00 24.38 15.94
C VAL A 63 -13.88 24.18 14.94
N VAL A 64 -13.30 25.28 14.46
CA VAL A 64 -12.16 25.23 13.52
C VAL A 64 -10.86 25.14 14.30
N CYS A 65 -10.18 24.01 14.17
CA CYS A 65 -8.82 23.79 14.66
C CYS A 65 -7.88 23.75 13.45
N GLU A 66 -6.92 24.68 13.42
CA GLU A 66 -5.96 24.86 12.34
C GLU A 66 -4.71 24.01 12.59
N PRO A 67 -4.28 23.12 11.68
CA PRO A 67 -3.02 22.41 11.83
C PRO A 67 -1.81 23.36 11.82
N VAL A 68 -0.80 23.04 12.61
CA VAL A 68 0.47 23.77 12.70
C VAL A 68 1.64 22.81 12.68
N ASN A 69 2.69 23.20 11.95
CA ASN A 69 3.95 22.47 11.92
C ASN A 69 4.80 22.82 13.14
N THR A 70 5.37 21.82 13.79
CA THR A 70 6.45 22.01 14.78
C THR A 70 7.62 21.07 14.50
N PRO A 71 8.82 21.34 15.03
CA PRO A 71 9.91 20.37 14.99
C PRO A 71 9.51 19.08 15.72
N TYR A 72 9.72 17.92 15.09
CA TYR A 72 9.44 16.58 15.64
C TYR A 72 7.97 16.26 16.01
N HIS A 73 7.07 17.25 16.06
CA HIS A 73 5.66 17.11 16.42
C HIS A 73 4.73 17.73 15.39
N PHE A 74 3.43 17.48 15.53
CA PHE A 74 2.39 18.13 14.75
C PHE A 74 1.22 18.43 15.68
N MET A 75 0.67 19.64 15.60
CA MET A 75 -0.32 20.11 16.56
C MET A 75 -1.45 20.84 15.84
N LEU A 76 -2.48 21.20 16.58
CA LEU A 76 -3.51 22.13 16.13
C LEU A 76 -3.41 23.44 16.91
N ARG A 77 -3.91 24.53 16.34
CA ARG A 77 -4.20 25.78 17.04
C ARG A 77 -5.66 26.14 16.87
N TRP A 78 -6.28 26.65 17.93
CA TRP A 78 -7.65 27.11 17.96
C TRP A 78 -7.66 28.60 18.34
N LYS A 79 -8.30 29.43 17.51
CA LYS A 79 -8.40 30.88 17.74
C LYS A 79 -9.43 31.16 18.84
N GLN A 80 -9.03 30.99 20.09
CA GLN A 80 -9.89 31.20 21.26
C GLN A 80 -10.18 32.69 21.49
N HIS A 81 -9.20 33.56 21.26
CA HIS A 81 -9.28 34.99 21.59
C HIS A 81 -8.95 35.87 20.38
N PRO A 82 -9.88 36.03 19.41
CA PRO A 82 -9.62 36.76 18.16
C PRO A 82 -9.15 38.21 18.33
N PHE A 83 -9.49 38.84 19.45
CA PHE A 83 -9.19 40.25 19.74
C PHE A 83 -7.95 40.44 20.63
N LYS A 84 -7.30 39.36 21.06
CA LYS A 84 -6.06 39.43 21.84
C LYS A 84 -4.84 39.55 20.93
N PRO A 85 -3.69 40.02 21.45
CA PRO A 85 -2.42 40.02 20.73
C PRO A 85 -2.07 38.62 20.18
N PRO A 86 -1.27 38.53 19.08
CA PRO A 86 -1.02 37.26 18.38
C PRO A 86 -0.49 36.11 19.24
N ASP A 87 0.33 36.40 20.26
CA ASP A 87 0.90 35.45 21.22
C ASP A 87 -0.13 34.88 22.22
N GLN A 88 -1.30 35.52 22.35
CA GLN A 88 -2.40 35.13 23.24
C GLN A 88 -3.71 34.82 22.49
N MET A 89 -3.69 34.93 21.16
CA MET A 89 -4.85 34.73 20.29
C MET A 89 -5.26 33.26 20.18
N TYR A 90 -4.28 32.36 20.25
CA TYR A 90 -4.45 30.93 20.01
C TYR A 90 -4.20 30.09 21.26
N VAL A 91 -4.96 29.02 21.37
CA VAL A 91 -4.65 27.85 22.21
C VAL A 91 -4.17 26.74 21.30
N TYR A 92 -3.07 26.10 21.67
CA TYR A 92 -2.52 24.96 20.94
C TYR A 92 -3.07 23.66 21.53
N ILE A 93 -3.35 22.69 20.69
CA ILE A 93 -3.94 21.41 21.07
C ILE A 93 -2.97 20.30 20.65
N ASN A 94 -2.46 19.55 21.63
CA ASN A 94 -1.68 18.34 21.42
C ASN A 94 -2.62 17.14 21.28
N ALA A 95 -3.14 16.90 20.07
CA ALA A 95 -4.04 15.77 19.83
C ALA A 95 -3.34 14.39 19.96
N PHE A 96 -2.01 14.36 19.90
CA PHE A 96 -1.23 13.13 20.10
C PHE A 96 -1.16 12.73 21.58
N ASP A 97 -1.20 13.70 22.49
CA ASP A 97 -1.18 13.51 23.94
C ASP A 97 -2.49 13.99 24.59
N GLY A 98 -3.57 13.25 24.32
CA GLY A 98 -4.85 13.41 25.03
C GLY A 98 -5.60 14.73 24.76
N GLY A 99 -5.26 15.45 23.70
CA GLY A 99 -5.90 16.73 23.36
C GLY A 99 -5.54 17.84 24.34
N LYS A 100 -4.36 17.76 24.97
CA LYS A 100 -3.88 18.75 25.93
C LYS A 100 -3.83 20.13 25.31
N ARG A 101 -4.40 21.12 26.02
CA ARG A 101 -4.44 22.52 25.60
C ARG A 101 -3.30 23.30 26.22
N LEU A 102 -2.62 24.11 25.42
CA LEU A 102 -1.37 24.78 25.76
C LEU A 102 -1.40 26.23 25.28
N LYS A 103 -0.78 27.13 26.05
CA LYS A 103 -0.38 28.47 25.59
C LYS A 103 0.88 28.36 24.75
N LEU A 104 1.15 29.39 23.93
CA LEU A 104 2.37 29.45 23.11
C LEU A 104 3.65 29.19 23.93
N SER A 105 3.75 29.80 25.12
CA SER A 105 4.87 29.65 26.05
C SER A 105 5.08 28.24 26.59
N GLU A 106 4.07 27.37 26.50
CA GLU A 106 4.09 26.01 27.03
C GLU A 106 4.45 24.98 25.95
N VAL A 107 4.29 25.32 24.67
CA VAL A 107 4.48 24.40 23.54
C VAL A 107 5.90 23.85 23.49
N ALA A 108 6.92 24.69 23.59
CA ALA A 108 8.32 24.25 23.48
C ALA A 108 8.70 23.23 24.56
N LYS A 109 8.26 23.48 25.80
CA LYS A 109 8.47 22.56 26.93
C LYS A 109 7.72 21.25 26.72
N GLU A 110 6.50 21.31 26.22
CA GLU A 110 5.69 20.12 25.92
C GLU A 110 6.39 19.19 24.94
N ILE A 111 6.90 19.73 23.84
CA ILE A 111 7.47 18.92 22.75
C ILE A 111 8.98 18.69 22.89
N GLY A 112 9.61 19.20 23.95
CA GLY A 112 11.02 19.00 24.26
C GLY A 112 11.99 19.70 23.32
N VAL A 113 11.66 20.92 22.86
CA VAL A 113 12.52 21.70 21.94
C VAL A 113 12.93 23.05 22.54
N ASP A 114 13.93 23.70 21.93
CA ASP A 114 14.34 25.06 22.29
C ASP A 114 13.14 26.04 22.17
N PRO A 115 12.80 26.80 23.24
CA PRO A 115 11.76 27.83 23.20
C PRO A 115 11.89 28.84 22.05
N ASN A 116 13.10 29.14 21.58
CA ASN A 116 13.32 30.08 20.49
C ASN A 116 12.79 29.56 19.13
N LEU A 117 12.56 28.25 19.00
CA LEU A 117 11.97 27.65 17.80
C LEU A 117 10.45 27.80 17.74
N ILE A 118 9.81 28.17 18.86
CA ILE A 118 8.35 28.28 18.99
C ILE A 118 7.99 29.75 19.20
N THR A 119 7.63 30.41 18.10
CA THR A 119 7.19 31.82 18.07
C THR A 119 5.87 31.94 17.33
N VAL A 120 5.26 33.13 17.35
CA VAL A 120 4.07 33.42 16.55
C VAL A 120 4.34 33.18 15.06
N ASP A 121 5.56 33.49 14.60
CA ASP A 121 5.95 33.39 13.19
C ASP A 121 6.25 31.95 12.75
N THR A 122 6.64 31.06 13.67
CA THR A 122 6.85 29.64 13.36
C THR A 122 5.59 28.80 13.52
N MET A 123 4.68 29.19 14.43
CA MET A 123 3.44 28.49 14.73
C MET A 123 2.27 28.87 13.80
N VAL A 124 2.56 28.88 12.49
CA VAL A 124 1.62 29.29 11.43
C VAL A 124 0.78 28.13 10.90
N TYR A 125 -0.35 28.47 10.27
CA TYR A 125 -1.27 27.51 9.66
C TYR A 125 -0.56 26.67 8.58
N ALA A 126 -0.66 25.34 8.73
CA ALA A 126 -0.25 24.38 7.72
C ALA A 126 -1.39 24.15 6.72
N THR A 127 -1.17 24.50 5.45
CA THR A 127 -2.12 24.20 4.38
C THR A 127 -2.28 22.69 4.19
N PRO A 128 -3.35 22.21 3.52
CA PRO A 128 -3.48 20.79 3.19
C PRO A 128 -2.27 20.22 2.46
N CYS A 129 -1.64 21.00 1.56
CA CYS A 129 -0.39 20.59 0.91
C CYS A 129 0.74 20.38 1.93
N HIS A 130 0.93 21.30 2.88
CA HIS A 130 1.93 21.12 3.94
C HIS A 130 1.68 19.87 4.81
N VAL A 131 0.42 19.54 5.08
CA VAL A 131 0.04 18.34 5.83
C VAL A 131 0.46 17.08 5.06
N ILE A 132 0.03 16.98 3.79
CA ILE A 132 0.34 15.81 2.96
C ILE A 132 1.85 15.69 2.73
N GLU A 133 2.57 16.79 2.52
CA GLU A 133 4.03 16.76 2.39
C GLU A 133 4.73 16.21 3.64
N ARG A 134 4.17 16.48 4.82
CA ARG A 134 4.71 15.96 6.07
C ARG A 134 4.39 14.46 6.23
N GLU A 135 3.18 14.03 5.87
CA GLU A 135 2.80 12.62 5.81
C GLU A 135 3.72 11.83 4.86
N VAL A 136 3.93 12.33 3.64
CA VAL A 136 4.80 11.67 2.66
C VAL A 136 6.24 11.58 3.16
N ARG A 137 6.78 12.64 3.79
CA ARG A 137 8.12 12.58 4.40
C ARG A 137 8.21 11.54 5.51
N ASN A 138 7.17 11.41 6.34
CA ASN A 138 7.13 10.36 7.36
C ASN A 138 7.10 8.97 6.73
N LEU A 139 6.30 8.75 5.69
CA LEU A 139 6.24 7.47 4.96
C LEU A 139 7.56 7.13 4.26
N VAL A 140 8.24 8.11 3.66
CA VAL A 140 9.59 7.93 3.09
C VAL A 140 10.58 7.53 4.18
N HIS A 141 10.55 8.18 5.35
CA HIS A 141 11.42 7.81 6.48
C HIS A 141 11.15 6.38 6.95
N ILE A 142 9.88 5.99 7.16
CA ILE A 142 9.51 4.63 7.53
C ILE A 142 9.94 3.63 6.45
N GLY A 143 9.73 3.97 5.18
CA GLY A 143 10.14 3.16 4.03
C GLY A 143 11.65 2.94 3.97
N HIS A 144 12.46 3.94 4.29
CA HIS A 144 13.92 3.78 4.37
C HIS A 144 14.32 2.79 5.47
N GLU A 145 13.68 2.85 6.63
CA GLU A 145 13.97 1.92 7.73
C GLU A 145 13.53 0.49 7.40
N LEU A 146 12.36 0.30 6.78
CA LEU A 146 11.90 -1.01 6.31
C LEU A 146 12.76 -1.56 5.17
N GLY A 147 13.28 -0.69 4.30
CA GLY A 147 14.20 -1.06 3.23
C GLY A 147 15.49 -1.70 3.73
N LYS A 148 15.95 -1.40 4.95
CA LYS A 148 17.09 -2.10 5.58
C LYS A 148 16.83 -3.59 5.79
N SER A 149 15.56 -3.99 5.90
CA SER A 149 15.11 -5.38 5.96
C SER A 149 14.79 -5.98 4.59
N GLY A 150 14.95 -5.23 3.50
CA GLY A 150 14.74 -5.66 2.12
C GLY A 150 13.38 -5.32 1.52
N ASP A 151 12.42 -4.77 2.28
CA ASP A 151 11.13 -4.33 1.74
C ASP A 151 11.18 -2.85 1.32
N TYR A 152 11.31 -2.63 0.01
CA TYR A 152 11.34 -1.31 -0.59
C TYR A 152 10.00 -0.85 -1.15
N THR A 153 8.93 -1.63 -0.98
CA THR A 153 7.62 -1.36 -1.60
C THR A 153 7.03 -0.05 -1.12
N LEU A 154 7.03 0.16 0.21
CA LEU A 154 6.56 1.40 0.81
C LEU A 154 7.43 2.59 0.40
N LEU A 155 8.76 2.42 0.42
CA LEU A 155 9.69 3.48 0.05
C LEU A 155 9.48 3.93 -1.39
N ARG A 156 9.38 2.99 -2.33
CA ARG A 156 9.10 3.28 -3.75
C ARG A 156 7.82 4.08 -3.89
N THR A 157 6.73 3.58 -3.33
CA THR A 157 5.39 4.20 -3.44
C THR A 157 5.36 5.60 -2.80
N ALA A 158 6.02 5.78 -1.65
CA ALA A 158 6.12 7.07 -0.97
C ALA A 158 6.97 8.08 -1.76
N LEU A 159 8.05 7.63 -2.42
CA LEU A 159 8.86 8.46 -3.31
C LEU A 159 8.10 8.85 -4.58
N GLU A 160 7.32 7.94 -5.18
CA GLU A 160 6.44 8.23 -6.32
C GLU A 160 5.45 9.35 -5.98
N LEU A 161 4.76 9.23 -4.84
CA LEU A 161 3.84 10.27 -4.36
C LEU A 161 4.57 11.59 -4.08
N SER A 162 5.78 11.53 -3.50
CA SER A 162 6.62 12.72 -3.26
C SER A 162 6.98 13.45 -4.55
N VAL A 163 7.35 12.70 -5.60
CA VAL A 163 7.66 13.24 -6.93
C VAL A 163 6.41 13.80 -7.61
N LEU A 164 5.26 13.13 -7.49
CA LEU A 164 3.99 13.61 -8.03
C LEU A 164 3.60 14.98 -7.43
N MET A 165 3.77 15.12 -6.11
CA MET A 165 3.45 16.37 -5.41
C MET A 165 4.45 17.49 -5.67
N LYS A 166 5.75 17.16 -5.63
CA LYS A 166 6.86 18.10 -5.87
C LYS A 166 7.66 17.64 -7.05
N GLY A 167 7.09 17.84 -8.24
CA GLY A 167 7.69 17.47 -9.52
C GLY A 167 9.11 18.01 -9.73
N HIS A 168 9.54 19.05 -9.02
CA HIS A 168 10.89 19.61 -9.15
C HIS A 168 11.90 19.11 -8.11
N ASN A 169 11.51 18.23 -7.17
CA ASN A 169 12.45 17.69 -6.18
C ASN A 169 13.39 16.66 -6.82
N ILE A 170 14.57 17.13 -7.22
CA ILE A 170 15.61 16.34 -7.88
C ILE A 170 16.10 15.18 -6.99
N GLU A 171 16.19 15.39 -5.67
CA GLU A 171 16.65 14.36 -4.75
C GLU A 171 15.64 13.21 -4.63
N ALA A 172 14.35 13.52 -4.47
CA ALA A 172 13.29 12.51 -4.45
C ALA A 172 13.25 11.72 -5.76
N ARG A 173 13.41 12.41 -6.90
CA ARG A 173 13.51 11.79 -8.24
C ARG A 173 14.68 10.83 -8.34
N LEU A 174 15.89 11.24 -7.96
CA LEU A 174 17.07 10.39 -8.02
C LEU A 174 16.95 9.19 -7.08
N ASN A 175 16.39 9.38 -5.89
CA ASN A 175 16.13 8.27 -4.97
C ASN A 175 15.11 7.28 -5.56
N LEU A 176 14.05 7.75 -6.23
CA LEU A 176 13.09 6.89 -6.91
C LEU A 176 13.77 6.07 -8.02
N VAL A 177 14.61 6.70 -8.85
CA VAL A 177 15.39 6.00 -9.89
C VAL A 177 16.30 4.94 -9.26
N ARG A 178 16.98 5.25 -8.15
CA ARG A 178 17.83 4.28 -7.43
C ARG A 178 17.05 3.07 -6.96
N ILE A 179 15.88 3.28 -6.35
CA ILE A 179 15.02 2.19 -5.87
C ILE A 179 14.47 1.36 -7.04
N ASN A 180 14.00 2.01 -8.11
CA ASN A 180 13.52 1.32 -9.31
C ASN A 180 14.61 0.46 -9.96
N LEU A 181 15.83 0.98 -10.07
CA LEU A 181 16.98 0.23 -10.57
C LEU A 181 17.35 -0.94 -9.65
N HIS A 182 17.39 -0.73 -8.34
CA HIS A 182 17.66 -1.79 -7.36
C HIS A 182 16.66 -2.94 -7.44
N LEU A 183 15.38 -2.62 -7.71
CA LEU A 183 14.31 -3.59 -7.84
C LEU A 183 14.14 -4.15 -9.27
N GLY A 184 14.83 -3.58 -10.27
CA GLY A 184 14.66 -3.95 -11.68
C GLY A 184 13.27 -3.64 -12.27
N VAL A 185 12.57 -2.64 -11.73
CA VAL A 185 11.20 -2.24 -12.13
C VAL A 185 11.16 -0.82 -12.68
N ASN A 186 10.13 -0.50 -13.47
CA ASN A 186 9.86 0.85 -14.00
C ASN A 186 11.10 1.53 -14.63
N LEU A 187 11.91 0.77 -15.36
CA LEU A 187 13.19 1.23 -15.92
C LEU A 187 13.02 2.36 -16.96
N GLU A 188 11.94 2.30 -17.75
CA GLU A 188 11.61 3.36 -18.73
C GLU A 188 11.28 4.69 -18.04
N GLU A 189 10.44 4.64 -16.99
CA GLU A 189 10.12 5.82 -16.18
C GLU A 189 11.39 6.35 -15.50
N ALA A 190 12.23 5.45 -14.96
CA ALA A 190 13.50 5.82 -14.36
C ALA A 190 14.41 6.55 -15.36
N GLN A 191 14.44 6.11 -16.63
CA GLN A 191 15.18 6.77 -17.70
C GLN A 191 14.62 8.17 -18.03
N GLN A 192 13.29 8.33 -18.09
CA GLN A 192 12.65 9.63 -18.30
C GLN A 192 12.98 10.61 -17.17
N ILE A 193 12.98 10.13 -15.92
CA ILE A 193 13.37 10.94 -14.75
C ILE A 193 14.83 11.41 -14.88
N LEU A 194 15.74 10.52 -15.27
CA LEU A 194 17.15 10.87 -15.47
C LEU A 194 17.34 11.93 -16.55
N GLN A 195 16.62 11.82 -17.67
CA GLN A 195 16.64 12.84 -18.74
C GLN A 195 16.18 14.20 -18.23
N TYR A 196 15.09 14.24 -17.46
CA TYR A 196 14.60 15.46 -16.83
C TYR A 196 15.65 16.07 -15.87
N VAL A 197 16.30 15.25 -15.04
CA VAL A 197 17.33 15.72 -14.09
C VAL A 197 18.55 16.26 -14.83
N ALA A 198 19.03 15.57 -15.89
CA ALA A 198 20.15 16.04 -16.70
C ALA A 198 19.89 17.42 -17.34
N GLY A 199 18.65 17.67 -17.77
CA GLY A 199 18.24 18.97 -18.32
C GLY A 199 18.08 20.08 -17.27
N THR A 200 17.90 19.73 -15.99
CA THR A 200 17.62 20.69 -14.91
C THR A 200 18.86 21.02 -14.06
N ASP A 201 19.71 20.03 -13.75
CA ASP A 201 20.87 20.19 -12.87
C ASP A 201 22.12 19.56 -13.49
N THR A 202 22.91 20.39 -14.17
CA THR A 202 24.14 19.98 -14.87
C THR A 202 25.25 19.56 -13.92
N SER A 203 25.18 19.90 -12.62
CA SER A 203 26.19 19.46 -11.65
C SER A 203 26.16 17.95 -11.40
N ARG A 204 25.03 17.29 -11.72
CA ARG A 204 24.81 15.85 -11.48
C ARG A 204 25.00 14.97 -12.72
N ILE A 205 25.50 15.52 -13.83
CA ILE A 205 25.64 14.81 -15.11
C ILE A 205 26.38 13.47 -14.95
N GLY A 206 27.49 13.44 -14.19
CA GLY A 206 28.24 12.20 -13.98
C GLY A 206 27.44 11.10 -13.28
N LEU A 207 26.68 11.46 -12.24
CA LEU A 207 25.80 10.54 -11.53
C LEU A 207 24.66 10.05 -12.45
N VAL A 208 24.05 10.97 -13.20
CA VAL A 208 22.98 10.62 -14.15
C VAL A 208 23.49 9.66 -15.22
N ALA A 209 24.67 9.92 -15.79
CA ALA A 209 25.28 9.05 -16.79
C ALA A 209 25.57 7.64 -16.24
N HIS A 210 26.11 7.54 -15.02
CA HIS A 210 26.31 6.25 -14.35
C HIS A 210 25.00 5.48 -14.21
N MET A 211 23.94 6.12 -13.71
CA MET A 211 22.64 5.48 -13.52
C MET A 211 21.98 5.10 -14.85
N HIS A 212 22.16 5.92 -15.89
CA HIS A 212 21.65 5.63 -17.22
C HIS A 212 22.31 4.37 -17.82
N ASN A 213 23.63 4.22 -17.66
CA ASN A 213 24.35 3.03 -18.09
C ASN A 213 23.85 1.77 -17.36
N ALA A 214 23.66 1.87 -16.03
CA ALA A 214 23.15 0.76 -15.24
C ALA A 214 21.71 0.35 -15.64
N ILE A 215 20.84 1.31 -15.95
CA ILE A 215 19.49 1.02 -16.48
C ILE A 215 19.59 0.30 -17.83
N THR A 216 20.48 0.75 -18.71
CA THR A 216 20.67 0.16 -20.04
C THR A 216 21.20 -1.28 -19.95
N GLU A 217 22.14 -1.53 -19.06
CA GLU A 217 22.68 -2.85 -18.76
C GLU A 217 21.62 -3.78 -18.17
N GLU A 218 20.83 -3.32 -17.20
CA GLU A 218 19.74 -4.13 -16.63
C GLU A 218 18.67 -4.45 -17.68
N ALA A 219 18.34 -3.48 -18.55
CA ALA A 219 17.39 -3.69 -19.65
C ALA A 219 17.90 -4.70 -20.69
N SER A 220 19.21 -4.69 -21.00
CA SER A 220 19.79 -5.66 -21.94
C SER A 220 19.80 -7.07 -21.34
N VAL A 221 20.22 -7.23 -20.08
CA VAL A 221 20.19 -8.50 -19.35
C VAL A 221 18.76 -9.04 -19.27
N ARG A 222 17.77 -8.18 -18.98
CA ARG A 222 16.36 -8.57 -18.95
C ARG A 222 15.86 -9.03 -20.32
N ASN A 223 16.24 -8.34 -21.40
CA ASN A 223 15.88 -8.75 -22.75
C ASN A 223 16.50 -10.10 -23.13
N GLU A 224 17.74 -10.37 -22.73
CA GLU A 224 18.37 -11.69 -22.95
C GLU A 224 17.71 -12.79 -22.14
N ARG A 225 17.38 -12.52 -20.86
CA ARG A 225 16.61 -13.44 -20.02
C ARG A 225 15.25 -13.75 -20.66
N ASN A 226 14.53 -12.74 -21.13
CA ASN A 226 13.24 -12.91 -21.78
C ASN A 226 13.35 -13.69 -23.10
N LYS A 227 14.38 -13.44 -23.93
CA LYS A 227 14.63 -14.22 -25.15
C LYS A 227 14.90 -15.70 -24.87
N ASN A 228 15.58 -16.00 -23.76
CA ASN A 228 15.87 -17.36 -23.34
C ASN A 228 14.71 -18.02 -22.57
N HIS A 229 13.79 -17.23 -22.03
CA HIS A 229 12.60 -17.71 -21.33
C HIS A 229 11.54 -18.16 -22.34
N LYS A 230 11.55 -19.46 -22.69
CA LYS A 230 10.50 -20.04 -23.52
C LYS A 230 9.26 -20.31 -22.67
N ILE A 231 8.22 -19.50 -22.84
CA ILE A 231 6.90 -19.75 -22.26
C ILE A 231 6.34 -21.06 -22.83
N LYS A 232 6.01 -22.01 -21.95
CA LYS A 232 5.40 -23.29 -22.33
C LYS A 232 3.93 -23.05 -22.67
N VAL A 233 3.62 -22.95 -23.96
CA VAL A 233 2.23 -22.76 -24.42
C VAL A 233 1.39 -24.02 -24.13
N ILE A 234 0.39 -23.88 -23.27
CA ILE A 234 -0.54 -24.95 -22.91
C ILE A 234 -1.72 -24.96 -23.88
N ARG A 235 -1.86 -26.07 -24.63
CA ARG A 235 -2.93 -26.25 -25.60
C ARG A 235 -4.15 -26.93 -24.98
N ARG A 236 -5.04 -26.16 -24.33
CA ARG A 236 -6.30 -26.66 -23.73
C ARG A 236 -7.10 -27.58 -24.64
N LYS A 237 -7.13 -27.36 -25.96
CA LYS A 237 -7.83 -28.24 -26.93
C LYS A 237 -7.42 -29.72 -26.85
N LYS A 238 -6.19 -30.02 -26.37
CA LYS A 238 -5.71 -31.40 -26.14
C LYS A 238 -6.28 -32.04 -24.87
N PHE A 239 -6.86 -31.24 -23.98
CA PHE A 239 -7.25 -31.59 -22.61
C PHE A 239 -8.71 -31.21 -22.34
N LYS A 240 -9.64 -31.75 -23.14
CA LYS A 240 -11.07 -31.41 -23.09
C LYS A 240 -11.76 -31.68 -21.74
N THR A 241 -11.11 -32.43 -20.84
CA THR A 241 -11.66 -32.80 -19.53
C THR A 241 -11.35 -31.80 -18.41
N VAL A 242 -10.49 -30.80 -18.67
CA VAL A 242 -10.15 -29.74 -17.69
C VAL A 242 -11.35 -28.80 -17.54
N LYS A 243 -11.94 -28.75 -16.35
CA LYS A 243 -13.22 -28.07 -16.10
C LYS A 243 -13.11 -26.59 -15.81
N PHE A 244 -12.00 -26.13 -15.24
CA PHE A 244 -11.82 -24.75 -14.79
C PHE A 244 -10.69 -24.08 -15.58
N ALA A 245 -10.67 -22.75 -15.58
CA ALA A 245 -9.65 -21.94 -16.27
C ALA A 245 -8.88 -21.02 -15.33
N VAL A 246 -7.71 -20.61 -15.79
CA VAL A 246 -6.89 -19.59 -15.14
C VAL A 246 -7.70 -18.29 -14.99
N GLY A 247 -7.58 -17.65 -13.83
CA GLY A 247 -8.28 -16.42 -13.48
C GLY A 247 -9.63 -16.60 -12.76
N LEU A 248 -10.17 -17.82 -12.68
CA LEU A 248 -11.41 -18.06 -11.92
C LEU A 248 -11.18 -18.00 -10.41
N VAL A 249 -12.12 -17.37 -9.72
CA VAL A 249 -12.22 -17.40 -8.25
C VAL A 249 -12.96 -18.66 -7.81
N MET A 250 -12.31 -19.43 -6.95
CA MET A 250 -12.73 -20.76 -6.53
C MET A 250 -12.81 -20.85 -5.01
N ARG A 251 -13.58 -21.82 -4.53
CA ARG A 251 -13.63 -22.23 -3.12
C ARG A 251 -13.21 -23.69 -3.00
N HIS A 252 -12.41 -23.99 -1.98
CA HIS A 252 -12.04 -25.38 -1.71
C HIS A 252 -13.10 -26.07 -0.85
N LYS A 253 -13.73 -27.13 -1.35
CA LYS A 253 -14.90 -27.79 -0.71
C LYS A 253 -14.64 -28.29 0.71
N ARG A 254 -13.46 -28.89 0.95
CA ARG A 254 -13.11 -29.48 2.26
C ARG A 254 -12.59 -28.46 3.29
N TYR A 255 -11.72 -27.55 2.87
CA TYR A 255 -11.00 -26.64 3.76
C TYR A 255 -11.59 -25.21 3.77
N ASN A 256 -12.58 -24.96 2.93
CA ASN A 256 -13.39 -23.75 2.89
C ASN A 256 -12.62 -22.43 2.70
N TYR A 257 -11.44 -22.49 2.07
CA TYR A 257 -10.66 -21.31 1.70
C TYR A 257 -11.00 -20.84 0.29
N ASP A 258 -10.84 -19.54 0.09
CA ASP A 258 -11.08 -18.86 -1.19
C ASP A 258 -9.74 -18.62 -1.90
N CYS A 259 -9.74 -18.82 -3.22
CA CYS A 259 -8.52 -18.75 -4.02
C CYS A 259 -8.78 -18.37 -5.48
N VAL A 260 -7.72 -18.01 -6.20
CA VAL A 260 -7.75 -17.82 -7.66
C VAL A 260 -6.83 -18.84 -8.33
N ILE A 261 -7.28 -19.43 -9.44
CA ILE A 261 -6.48 -20.36 -10.25
C ILE A 261 -5.42 -19.57 -11.03
N SER A 262 -4.13 -19.83 -10.79
CA SER A 262 -2.99 -19.23 -11.50
C SER A 262 -2.35 -20.13 -12.56
N GLY A 263 -2.75 -21.41 -12.61
CA GLY A 263 -2.30 -22.38 -13.60
C GLY A 263 -2.94 -23.75 -13.37
N TRP A 264 -2.80 -24.66 -14.34
CA TRP A 264 -3.30 -26.02 -14.21
C TRP A 264 -2.46 -27.03 -14.98
N ASP A 265 -2.42 -28.25 -14.46
CA ASP A 265 -1.83 -29.42 -15.09
C ASP A 265 -2.92 -30.43 -15.41
N TYR A 266 -2.79 -31.11 -16.55
CA TYR A 266 -3.78 -32.10 -16.99
C TYR A 266 -3.87 -33.32 -16.06
N LYS A 267 -2.74 -33.68 -15.44
CA LYS A 267 -2.60 -34.69 -14.40
C LYS A 267 -1.69 -34.14 -13.31
N CYS A 268 -1.68 -34.76 -12.14
CA CYS A 268 -0.75 -34.38 -11.07
C CYS A 268 0.71 -34.48 -11.55
N GLU A 269 1.44 -33.37 -11.58
CA GLU A 269 2.88 -33.36 -11.87
C GLU A 269 3.75 -33.36 -10.59
N ALA A 270 3.12 -33.48 -9.41
CA ALA A 270 3.83 -33.52 -8.14
C ALA A 270 4.59 -34.83 -7.92
N SER A 271 5.60 -34.81 -7.04
CA SER A 271 6.40 -36.00 -6.74
C SER A 271 5.57 -37.06 -6.01
N ARG A 272 6.00 -38.33 -6.11
CA ARG A 272 5.29 -39.45 -5.45
C ARG A 272 5.24 -39.29 -3.93
N GLU A 273 6.30 -38.74 -3.35
CA GLU A 273 6.40 -38.45 -1.92
C GLU A 273 5.34 -37.42 -1.51
N TRP A 274 5.19 -36.35 -2.31
CA TRP A 274 4.18 -35.33 -2.07
C TRP A 274 2.75 -35.88 -2.21
N ILE A 275 2.50 -36.68 -3.26
CA ILE A 275 1.21 -37.35 -3.50
C ILE A 275 0.81 -38.20 -2.28
N GLN A 276 1.75 -38.95 -1.72
CA GLN A 276 1.53 -39.76 -0.53
C GLN A 276 1.30 -38.89 0.72
N GLN A 277 2.13 -37.86 0.93
CA GLN A 277 2.04 -36.96 2.08
C GLN A 277 0.71 -36.19 2.11
N MET A 278 0.25 -35.71 0.95
CA MET A 278 -0.99 -34.94 0.84
C MET A 278 -2.24 -35.82 0.68
N GLY A 279 -2.08 -37.15 0.71
CA GLY A 279 -3.17 -38.11 0.66
C GLY A 279 -3.92 -38.12 -0.68
N VAL A 280 -3.26 -37.76 -1.79
CA VAL A 280 -3.89 -37.74 -3.12
C VAL A 280 -4.39 -39.12 -3.52
N ASN A 281 -3.70 -40.19 -3.11
CA ASN A 281 -4.13 -41.58 -3.35
C ASN A 281 -5.47 -41.95 -2.68
N GLN A 282 -5.93 -41.14 -1.71
CA GLN A 282 -7.21 -41.34 -1.02
C GLN A 282 -8.36 -40.59 -1.70
N LEU A 283 -8.07 -39.77 -2.71
CA LEU A 283 -9.07 -39.06 -3.50
C LEU A 283 -9.78 -40.00 -4.47
N SER A 284 -11.00 -39.65 -4.87
CA SER A 284 -11.82 -40.53 -5.72
C SER A 284 -11.21 -40.72 -7.11
N ARG A 285 -10.58 -39.67 -7.65
CA ARG A 285 -9.90 -39.68 -8.95
C ARG A 285 -8.37 -39.74 -8.84
N GLN A 286 -7.84 -39.84 -7.62
CA GLN A 286 -6.41 -39.94 -7.33
C GLN A 286 -5.58 -38.86 -8.06
N ASP A 287 -4.45 -39.23 -8.65
CA ASP A 287 -3.54 -38.38 -9.43
C ASP A 287 -3.90 -38.29 -10.93
N ASP A 288 -4.86 -39.10 -11.40
CA ASP A 288 -5.34 -39.13 -12.79
C ASP A 288 -6.48 -38.12 -13.05
N GLN A 289 -6.29 -36.90 -12.57
CA GLN A 289 -7.20 -35.77 -12.77
C GLN A 289 -6.44 -34.46 -12.90
N PRO A 290 -7.08 -33.39 -13.41
CA PRO A 290 -6.45 -32.08 -13.42
C PRO A 290 -6.15 -31.58 -12.01
N PHE A 291 -4.99 -30.94 -11.86
CA PHE A 291 -4.60 -30.23 -10.65
C PHE A 291 -4.38 -28.75 -10.97
N TYR A 292 -4.69 -27.90 -10.01
CA TYR A 292 -4.66 -26.45 -10.18
C TYR A 292 -3.68 -25.83 -9.19
N ASN A 293 -2.82 -24.96 -9.71
CA ASN A 293 -2.05 -24.04 -8.90
C ASN A 293 -2.97 -22.89 -8.50
N VAL A 294 -3.14 -22.69 -7.20
CA VAL A 294 -4.06 -21.69 -6.65
C VAL A 294 -3.34 -20.74 -5.69
N LEU A 295 -3.69 -19.46 -5.79
CA LEU A 295 -3.28 -18.42 -4.86
C LEU A 295 -4.40 -18.22 -3.85
N VAL A 296 -4.12 -18.45 -2.57
CA VAL A 296 -5.12 -18.48 -1.49
C VAL A 296 -5.16 -17.14 -0.75
N GLU A 297 -6.31 -16.75 -0.25
CA GLU A 297 -6.48 -15.48 0.49
C GLU A 297 -5.57 -15.35 1.74
N ASP A 298 -5.16 -16.48 2.33
CA ASP A 298 -4.20 -16.51 3.45
C ASP A 298 -2.75 -16.19 3.04
N GLY A 299 -2.50 -15.91 1.76
CA GLY A 299 -1.18 -15.63 1.19
C GLY A 299 -0.37 -16.88 0.82
N SER A 300 -0.93 -18.09 1.00
CA SER A 300 -0.28 -19.34 0.59
C SER A 300 -0.54 -19.68 -0.88
N LYS A 301 0.40 -20.41 -1.48
CA LYS A 301 0.21 -21.11 -2.75
C LYS A 301 -0.09 -22.56 -2.48
N ARG A 302 -1.09 -23.12 -3.18
CA ARG A 302 -1.47 -24.52 -3.01
C ARG A 302 -1.66 -25.20 -4.36
N TYR A 303 -1.55 -26.52 -4.34
CA TYR A 303 -1.79 -27.37 -5.49
C TYR A 303 -2.99 -28.26 -5.18
N ALA A 304 -4.11 -28.01 -5.86
CA ALA A 304 -5.41 -28.56 -5.51
C ALA A 304 -5.98 -29.43 -6.64
N ALA A 305 -6.47 -30.62 -6.28
CA ALA A 305 -7.16 -31.51 -7.20
C ALA A 305 -8.50 -30.91 -7.68
N GLU A 306 -8.85 -31.11 -8.95
CA GLU A 306 -10.10 -30.61 -9.54
C GLU A 306 -11.35 -30.97 -8.74
N GLU A 307 -11.43 -32.19 -8.22
CA GLU A 307 -12.62 -32.64 -7.47
C GLU A 307 -12.87 -31.83 -6.18
N ASN A 308 -11.81 -31.25 -5.61
CA ASN A 308 -11.86 -30.48 -4.37
C ASN A 308 -12.19 -29.00 -4.57
N LEU A 309 -12.28 -28.53 -5.82
CA LEU A 309 -12.59 -27.15 -6.15
C LEU A 309 -14.02 -26.98 -6.67
N GLU A 310 -14.59 -25.82 -6.39
CA GLU A 310 -15.85 -25.34 -6.95
C GLU A 310 -15.78 -23.84 -7.23
N VAL A 311 -16.61 -23.37 -8.17
CA VAL A 311 -16.68 -21.94 -8.52
C VAL A 311 -17.31 -21.17 -7.37
N HIS A 312 -16.69 -20.07 -6.97
CA HIS A 312 -17.12 -19.28 -5.83
C HIS A 312 -18.44 -18.54 -6.12
N GLN A 313 -19.49 -18.69 -5.31
CA GLN A 313 -20.81 -18.12 -5.63
C GLN A 313 -20.88 -16.58 -5.62
N SER A 314 -20.01 -15.92 -4.83
CA SER A 314 -19.91 -14.46 -4.75
C SER A 314 -18.45 -14.02 -4.92
N PRO A 315 -17.91 -14.04 -6.15
CA PRO A 315 -16.50 -13.76 -6.40
C PRO A 315 -16.08 -12.39 -5.85
N HIS A 316 -14.87 -12.31 -5.33
CA HIS A 316 -14.28 -11.11 -4.75
C HIS A 316 -12.77 -11.12 -4.94
N ILE A 317 -12.12 -9.99 -4.62
CA ILE A 317 -10.68 -9.84 -4.73
C ILE A 317 -10.00 -10.72 -3.67
N ILE A 318 -9.18 -11.67 -4.12
CA ILE A 318 -8.33 -12.52 -3.28
C ILE A 318 -7.10 -11.72 -2.82
N SER A 319 -6.93 -11.61 -1.50
CA SER A 319 -5.87 -10.83 -0.85
C SER A 319 -4.50 -11.55 -0.85
N HIS A 320 -3.98 -11.89 -2.02
CA HIS A 320 -2.68 -12.57 -2.16
C HIS A 320 -1.66 -11.68 -2.91
N SER A 321 -0.45 -11.53 -2.34
CA SER A 321 0.59 -10.61 -2.84
C SER A 321 1.03 -10.87 -4.29
N GLU A 322 1.09 -12.13 -4.70
CA GLU A 322 1.46 -12.50 -6.07
C GLU A 322 0.33 -12.48 -7.10
N VAL A 323 -0.90 -12.04 -6.77
CA VAL A 323 -1.98 -11.96 -7.77
C VAL A 323 -1.57 -11.07 -8.95
N GLY A 324 -0.97 -9.90 -8.66
CA GLY A 324 -0.48 -8.98 -9.70
C GLY A 324 0.67 -9.53 -10.55
N ARG A 325 1.30 -10.64 -10.15
CA ARG A 325 2.32 -11.32 -10.96
C ARG A 325 1.73 -12.02 -12.17
N TYR A 326 0.48 -12.49 -12.06
CA TYR A 326 -0.16 -13.32 -13.09
C TYR A 326 -1.36 -12.62 -13.76
N PHE A 327 -1.94 -11.62 -13.09
CA PHE A 327 -3.18 -10.97 -13.51
C PHE A 327 -3.03 -9.45 -13.58
N SER A 328 -3.75 -8.85 -14.51
CA SER A 328 -3.73 -7.40 -14.74
C SER A 328 -4.84 -6.67 -13.99
N THR A 329 -6.05 -7.25 -13.94
CA THR A 329 -7.21 -6.65 -13.29
C THR A 329 -8.22 -7.72 -12.84
N PHE A 330 -9.15 -7.32 -11.96
CA PHE A 330 -10.31 -8.10 -11.56
C PHE A 330 -11.57 -7.42 -12.12
N ASP A 331 -12.37 -8.14 -12.89
CA ASP A 331 -13.55 -7.58 -13.59
C ASP A 331 -14.85 -7.65 -12.78
N GLY A 332 -14.77 -8.10 -11.52
CA GLY A 332 -15.92 -8.34 -10.64
C GLY A 332 -16.27 -9.83 -10.51
N TYR A 333 -15.91 -10.67 -11.49
CA TYR A 333 -16.22 -12.10 -11.51
C TYR A 333 -14.97 -12.97 -11.59
N ARG A 334 -13.94 -12.50 -12.28
CA ARG A 334 -12.69 -13.21 -12.54
C ARG A 334 -11.51 -12.25 -12.64
N TYR A 335 -10.31 -12.83 -12.63
CA TYR A 335 -9.07 -12.14 -12.92
C TYR A 335 -8.70 -12.26 -14.40
N ILE A 336 -8.35 -11.13 -15.01
CA ILE A 336 -7.87 -11.07 -16.40
C ILE A 336 -6.36 -11.35 -16.39
N MET A 337 -5.93 -12.32 -17.19
CA MET A 337 -4.52 -12.68 -17.32
C MET A 337 -3.68 -11.50 -17.79
N ASN A 338 -2.44 -11.39 -17.32
CA ASN A 338 -1.48 -10.48 -17.93
C ASN A 338 -0.95 -11.07 -19.26
N CYS A 339 -0.16 -10.29 -20.01
CA CYS A 339 0.37 -10.71 -21.31
C CYS A 339 1.10 -12.05 -21.25
N GLU A 340 1.98 -12.24 -20.27
CA GLU A 340 2.77 -13.48 -20.10
C GLU A 340 1.87 -14.70 -19.84
N LYS A 341 0.91 -14.57 -18.92
CA LYS A 341 0.00 -15.67 -18.58
C LYS A 341 -0.98 -15.97 -19.72
N ALA A 342 -1.38 -14.96 -20.50
CA ALA A 342 -2.18 -15.14 -21.70
C ALA A 342 -1.40 -15.87 -22.82
N GLU A 343 -0.08 -15.66 -22.94
CA GLU A 343 0.77 -16.45 -23.84
C GLU A 343 0.93 -17.91 -23.36
N GLU A 344 0.97 -18.14 -22.05
CA GLU A 344 1.04 -19.47 -21.44
C GLU A 344 -0.28 -20.25 -21.63
N TYR A 345 -1.44 -19.61 -21.42
CA TYR A 345 -2.79 -20.20 -21.52
C TYR A 345 -3.70 -19.46 -22.53
N PRO A 346 -3.38 -19.47 -23.84
CA PRO A 346 -4.04 -18.62 -24.84
C PRO A 346 -5.51 -18.93 -25.10
N TYR A 347 -6.04 -20.04 -24.58
CA TYR A 347 -7.45 -20.45 -24.76
C TYR A 347 -8.27 -20.35 -23.48
N ASP A 348 -7.65 -20.01 -22.34
CA ASP A 348 -8.34 -19.99 -21.05
C ASP A 348 -9.19 -18.73 -20.90
N GLU A 349 -8.83 -17.63 -21.56
CA GLU A 349 -9.59 -16.36 -21.50
C GLU A 349 -11.03 -16.54 -21.97
N ASP A 350 -11.22 -17.08 -23.19
CA ASP A 350 -12.55 -17.35 -23.77
C ASP A 350 -13.33 -18.37 -22.94
N PHE A 351 -12.67 -19.44 -22.52
CA PHE A 351 -13.30 -20.52 -21.74
C PHE A 351 -13.75 -20.03 -20.35
N CYS A 352 -12.92 -19.21 -19.70
CA CYS A 352 -13.23 -18.57 -18.43
C CYS A 352 -14.46 -17.65 -18.58
N MET A 353 -14.56 -16.92 -19.69
CA MET A 353 -15.69 -16.02 -19.96
C MET A 353 -16.99 -16.81 -20.12
N GLU A 354 -16.96 -17.92 -20.86
CA GLU A 354 -18.12 -18.81 -21.00
C GLU A 354 -18.57 -19.39 -19.65
N LEU A 355 -17.63 -19.77 -18.77
CA LEU A 355 -17.94 -20.29 -17.44
C LEU A 355 -18.57 -19.23 -16.53
N VAL A 356 -18.02 -18.02 -16.52
CA VAL A 356 -18.58 -16.88 -15.78
C VAL A 356 -20.00 -16.58 -16.25
N HIS A 357 -20.24 -16.54 -17.56
CA HIS A 357 -21.58 -16.29 -18.09
C HIS A 357 -22.57 -17.38 -17.66
N ARG A 358 -22.19 -18.66 -17.72
CA ARG A 358 -23.06 -19.77 -17.28
C ARG A 358 -23.32 -19.76 -15.78
N GLN A 359 -22.38 -19.28 -14.97
CA GLN A 359 -22.50 -19.34 -13.51
C GLN A 359 -23.26 -18.16 -12.92
N TYR A 360 -23.10 -16.95 -13.46
CA TYR A 360 -23.59 -15.70 -12.84
C TYR A 360 -24.59 -14.90 -13.68
N HIS A 361 -24.79 -15.27 -14.95
CA HIS A 361 -25.67 -14.55 -15.88
C HIS A 361 -26.79 -15.43 -16.46
N THR A 362 -27.06 -16.56 -15.82
CA THR A 362 -28.23 -17.43 -16.04
C THR A 362 -29.05 -17.46 -14.77
#